data_AF-A0AAV6NBE9-F1
#
_entry.id   AF-A0AAV6NBE9-F1
#
_cell.length_a   1.000
_cell.length_b   1.000
_cell.length_c   1.000
_cell.angle_alpha   90.00
_cell.angle_beta   90.00
_cell.angle_gamma   90.00
#
_symmetry.space_group_name_H-M   'P 1'
#
loop_
_entity.id
_entity.type
_entity.pdbx_description
1 polymer ?
#
loop_
_entity_poly.entity_id
_entity_poly.type
_entity_poly.pdbx_seq_one_letter_code
_entity_poly.pdbx_strand_id
1 'polypeptide(L)'
;MLALANILIDELPPTPEESTLLDEANHPPPHKIDENMWKNRENVEEILFLLKKSRWPQVVQKESATGESELANILGKLEEKLKNTLKVLVDFQSKNSEHVFNTVMTYMPQDFRGTIIRQQRERSERNKQAEVDALVNSGGSIRDRYALLWKQQMERRRQLAQLGSATGVYKTLVKYLVGVPEVLLEFIQKINDDDGPMEEQRQRYGPPLYKLTTMVRLIRLFISLSWRRFDARKLRDHLAILEQAVDVYASELERFLVFIREVFNNAPFFIPADVRKGDSYKEISVPAGKTYEVSLSVESLNSYIAWDFSLVQGKMNMDIGFSVECESPGGGKTLILPHKRYESDQGNFCTCIAGDYKLIWDNTYSTFFKKVVRYKVDCIPPVVEPLQTAAEED
;
A
#
# COMPACT_ATOMS: atom_id res chain seq x y z
N MET A 1 -26.02 8.02 11.18
CA MET A 1 -26.19 8.32 9.73
C MET A 1 -27.21 7.41 9.05
N LEU A 2 -27.03 6.09 8.99
CA LEU A 2 -27.99 5.19 8.31
C LEU A 2 -29.43 5.34 8.85
N ALA A 3 -29.60 5.36 10.17
CA ALA A 3 -30.92 5.60 10.77
C ALA A 3 -31.56 6.92 10.32
N LEU A 4 -30.77 8.00 10.19
CA LEU A 4 -31.26 9.30 9.71
C LEU A 4 -31.67 9.24 8.23
N ALA A 5 -30.91 8.53 7.40
CA ALA A 5 -31.27 8.30 6.01
C ALA A 5 -32.57 7.51 5.90
N ASN A 6 -32.76 6.47 6.72
CA ASN A 6 -33.98 5.67 6.74
C ASN A 6 -35.21 6.48 7.17
N ILE A 7 -35.09 7.35 8.18
CA ILE A 7 -36.17 8.28 8.57
C ILE A 7 -36.64 9.09 7.36
N LEU A 8 -35.69 9.62 6.58
CA LEU A 8 -36.03 10.38 5.37
C LEU A 8 -36.68 9.52 4.30
N ILE A 9 -36.25 8.26 4.14
CA ILE A 9 -36.77 7.30 3.15
C ILE A 9 -38.19 6.82 3.50
N ASP A 10 -38.48 6.57 4.77
CA ASP A 10 -39.78 6.06 5.22
C ASP A 10 -40.94 7.04 4.96
N GLU A 11 -40.64 8.33 4.80
CA GLU A 11 -41.62 9.37 4.48
C GLU A 11 -42.08 9.37 3.01
N LEU A 12 -41.22 8.94 2.08
CA LEU A 12 -41.50 8.96 0.65
C LEU A 12 -40.70 7.88 -0.09
N PRO A 13 -41.29 7.09 -0.99
CA PRO A 13 -40.52 6.10 -1.76
C PRO A 13 -39.31 6.73 -2.46
N PRO A 14 -38.15 6.05 -2.49
CA PRO A 14 -36.95 6.58 -3.14
C PRO A 14 -37.14 6.68 -4.65
N THR A 15 -36.67 7.78 -5.22
CA THR A 15 -36.52 7.93 -6.68
C THR A 15 -35.47 6.96 -7.21
N PRO A 16 -35.44 6.63 -8.53
CA PRO A 16 -34.45 5.69 -9.07
C PRO A 16 -32.98 6.04 -8.75
N GLU A 17 -32.66 7.33 -8.75
CA GLU A 17 -31.33 7.83 -8.39
C GLU A 17 -31.04 7.71 -6.88
N GLU A 18 -32.03 7.94 -6.02
CA GLU A 18 -31.90 7.73 -4.56
C GLU A 18 -31.77 6.24 -4.24
N SER A 19 -32.50 5.37 -4.94
CA SER A 19 -32.36 3.92 -4.81
C SER A 19 -30.95 3.47 -5.20
N THR A 20 -30.38 4.02 -6.27
CA THR A 20 -28.99 3.72 -6.66
C THR A 20 -28.00 4.13 -5.56
N LEU A 21 -28.17 5.31 -4.94
CA LEU A 21 -27.32 5.76 -3.84
C LEU A 21 -27.49 4.92 -2.57
N LEU A 22 -28.73 4.49 -2.28
CA LEU A 22 -29.05 3.62 -1.17
C LEU A 22 -28.42 2.23 -1.36
N ASP A 23 -28.54 1.67 -2.55
CA ASP A 23 -27.90 0.41 -2.92
C ASP A 23 -26.39 0.54 -2.77
N GLU A 24 -25.77 1.59 -3.30
CA GLU A 24 -24.34 1.85 -3.12
C GLU A 24 -23.91 1.95 -1.64
N ALA A 25 -24.73 2.55 -0.79
CA ALA A 25 -24.46 2.65 0.65
C ALA A 25 -24.58 1.31 1.38
N ASN A 26 -25.48 0.43 0.91
CA ASN A 26 -25.71 -0.90 1.49
C ASN A 26 -24.73 -1.96 0.97
N HIS A 27 -24.16 -1.77 -0.22
CA HIS A 27 -23.16 -2.70 -0.75
C HIS A 27 -21.83 -2.60 0.00
N PRO A 28 -21.13 -3.73 0.19
CA PRO A 28 -19.81 -3.73 0.81
C PRO A 28 -18.86 -2.80 0.04
N PRO A 29 -17.98 -2.06 0.75
CA PRO A 29 -16.92 -1.28 0.10
C PRO A 29 -16.01 -2.15 -0.77
N PRO A 30 -15.36 -1.58 -1.79
CA PRO A 30 -14.38 -2.32 -2.58
C PRO A 30 -13.28 -2.86 -1.69
N HIS A 31 -12.91 -4.12 -1.93
CA HIS A 31 -11.93 -4.84 -1.13
C HIS A 31 -10.50 -4.36 -1.39
N LYS A 32 -10.19 -3.99 -2.64
CA LYS A 32 -8.87 -3.49 -3.03
C LYS A 32 -8.64 -2.11 -2.40
N ILE A 33 -7.58 -1.95 -1.60
CA ILE A 33 -7.27 -0.72 -0.85
C ILE A 33 -7.20 0.51 -1.78
N ASP A 34 -6.59 0.39 -2.96
CA ASP A 34 -6.47 1.48 -3.91
C ASP A 34 -7.81 1.86 -4.55
N GLU A 35 -8.61 0.88 -4.97
CA GLU A 35 -10.00 1.11 -5.42
C GLU A 35 -10.82 1.81 -4.35
N ASN A 36 -10.65 1.37 -3.10
CA ASN A 36 -11.34 1.91 -1.96
C ASN A 36 -10.93 3.37 -1.69
N MET A 37 -9.64 3.70 -1.77
CA MET A 37 -9.14 5.08 -1.69
C MET A 37 -9.74 5.98 -2.78
N TRP A 38 -9.83 5.47 -4.03
CA TRP A 38 -10.51 6.19 -5.11
C TRP A 38 -11.99 6.42 -4.79
N LYS A 39 -12.67 5.42 -4.21
CA LYS A 39 -14.08 5.54 -3.82
C LYS A 39 -14.31 6.54 -2.69
N ASN A 40 -13.37 6.67 -1.75
CA ASN A 40 -13.43 7.72 -0.72
C ASN A 40 -13.31 9.10 -1.36
N ARG A 41 -12.35 9.31 -2.26
CA ARG A 41 -12.21 10.58 -2.98
C ARG A 41 -13.44 10.92 -3.82
N GLU A 42 -14.00 9.94 -4.53
CA GLU A 42 -15.25 10.11 -5.29
C GLU A 42 -16.38 10.62 -4.38
N ASN A 43 -16.62 9.95 -3.26
CA ASN A 43 -17.70 10.35 -2.35
C ASN A 43 -17.46 11.72 -1.71
N VAL A 44 -16.22 12.05 -1.33
CA VAL A 44 -15.88 13.39 -0.81
C VAL A 44 -16.15 14.46 -1.87
N GLU A 45 -15.75 14.24 -3.13
CA GLU A 45 -16.02 15.21 -4.20
C GLU A 45 -17.50 15.34 -4.54
N GLU A 46 -18.26 14.25 -4.49
CA GLU A 46 -19.71 14.27 -4.66
C GLU A 46 -20.39 15.05 -3.52
N ILE A 47 -19.93 14.88 -2.27
CA ILE A 47 -20.42 15.69 -1.16
C ILE A 47 -20.07 17.16 -1.37
N LEU A 48 -18.82 17.48 -1.73
CA LEU A 48 -18.40 18.85 -2.01
C LEU A 48 -19.22 19.48 -3.14
N PHE A 49 -19.60 18.69 -4.15
CA PHE A 49 -20.49 19.12 -5.21
C PHE A 49 -21.89 19.48 -4.69
N LEU A 50 -22.46 18.68 -3.78
CA LEU A 50 -23.75 18.96 -3.13
C LEU A 50 -23.69 20.19 -2.21
N LEU A 51 -22.54 20.40 -1.55
CA LEU A 51 -22.30 21.52 -0.63
C LEU A 51 -22.00 22.84 -1.33
N LYS A 52 -21.86 22.89 -2.67
CA LYS A 52 -21.72 24.17 -3.39
C LYS A 52 -22.94 25.06 -3.14
N LYS A 53 -22.72 26.34 -2.84
CA LYS A 53 -23.81 27.32 -2.59
C LYS A 53 -24.89 27.33 -3.67
N SER A 54 -24.52 27.19 -4.95
CA SER A 54 -25.48 27.14 -6.07
C SER A 54 -26.41 25.92 -6.07
N ARG A 55 -26.06 24.88 -5.31
CA ARG A 55 -26.82 23.63 -5.16
C ARG A 55 -27.65 23.60 -3.88
N TRP A 56 -27.48 24.57 -2.98
CA TRP A 56 -28.27 24.63 -1.76
C TRP A 56 -29.76 24.84 -2.08
N PRO A 57 -30.68 24.35 -1.24
CA PRO A 57 -32.09 24.70 -1.35
C PRO A 57 -32.29 26.21 -1.37
N GLN A 58 -33.21 26.72 -2.19
CA GLN A 58 -33.41 28.17 -2.39
C GLN A 58 -33.67 28.93 -1.08
N VAL A 59 -34.33 28.29 -0.12
CA VAL A 59 -34.58 28.84 1.22
C VAL A 59 -33.26 29.13 1.94
N VAL A 60 -32.34 28.16 1.96
CA VAL A 60 -31.01 28.31 2.58
C VAL A 60 -30.18 29.36 1.86
N GLN A 61 -30.25 29.43 0.52
CA GLN A 61 -29.54 30.47 -0.24
C GLN A 61 -30.02 31.88 0.17
N LYS A 62 -31.34 32.08 0.28
CA LYS A 62 -31.93 33.37 0.69
C LYS A 62 -31.58 33.74 2.13
N GLU A 63 -31.65 32.79 3.06
CA GLU A 63 -31.23 33.00 4.45
C GLU A 63 -29.73 33.29 4.57
N SER A 64 -28.90 32.71 3.71
CA SER A 64 -27.46 32.99 3.73
C SER A 64 -27.14 34.42 3.27
N ALA A 65 -27.97 35.01 2.40
CA ALA A 65 -27.79 36.37 1.91
C ALA A 65 -28.06 37.44 2.97
N THR A 66 -28.80 37.11 4.02
CA THR A 66 -29.06 38.02 5.16
C THR A 66 -27.96 37.97 6.23
N GLY A 67 -26.95 37.10 6.08
CA GLY A 67 -25.74 37.08 6.91
C GLY A 67 -25.82 36.35 8.26
N GLU A 68 -27.01 35.91 8.68
CA GLU A 68 -27.25 35.34 10.03
C GLU A 68 -27.63 33.84 10.03
N SER A 69 -27.42 33.12 8.91
CA SER A 69 -27.81 31.70 8.83
C SER A 69 -26.77 30.77 9.46
N GLU A 70 -27.09 30.25 10.65
CA GLU A 70 -26.35 29.18 11.32
C GLU A 70 -26.11 27.97 10.41
N LEU A 71 -27.14 27.57 9.65
CA LEU A 71 -27.07 26.46 8.70
C LEU A 71 -26.04 26.73 7.60
N ALA A 72 -26.02 27.94 7.02
CA ALA A 72 -25.05 28.32 6.01
C ALA A 72 -23.61 28.30 6.55
N ASN A 73 -23.42 28.74 7.79
CA ASN A 73 -22.11 28.72 8.45
C ASN A 73 -21.61 27.28 8.65
N ILE A 74 -22.46 26.38 9.13
CA ILE A 74 -22.08 24.97 9.33
C ILE A 74 -21.79 24.31 8.00
N LEU A 75 -22.65 24.46 6.98
CA LEU A 75 -22.39 23.91 5.64
C LEU A 75 -21.05 24.40 5.06
N GLY A 76 -20.69 25.67 5.29
CA GLY A 76 -19.40 26.22 4.90
C GLY A 76 -18.22 25.55 5.63
N LYS A 77 -18.33 25.32 6.94
CA LYS A 77 -17.32 24.58 7.72
C LYS A 77 -17.15 23.14 7.23
N LEU A 78 -18.26 22.44 6.96
CA LEU A 78 -18.22 21.08 6.41
C LEU A 78 -17.54 21.04 5.04
N GLU A 79 -17.86 22.02 4.17
CA GLU A 79 -17.22 22.15 2.85
C GLU A 79 -15.71 22.35 2.98
N GLU A 80 -15.25 23.24 3.85
CA GLU A 80 -13.82 23.47 4.09
C GLU A 80 -13.12 22.21 4.63
N LYS A 81 -13.72 21.55 5.61
CA LYS A 81 -13.16 20.33 6.21
C LYS A 81 -13.03 19.19 5.21
N LEU A 82 -14.04 19.00 4.37
CA LEU A 82 -14.00 17.99 3.31
C LEU A 82 -13.03 18.35 2.18
N LYS A 83 -12.85 19.64 1.85
CA LYS A 83 -11.78 20.08 0.92
C LYS A 83 -10.40 19.73 1.45
N ASN A 84 -10.16 20.00 2.73
CA ASN A 84 -8.89 19.65 3.38
C ASN A 84 -8.68 18.13 3.41
N THR A 85 -9.72 17.37 3.75
CA THR A 85 -9.69 15.89 3.73
C THR A 85 -9.37 15.35 2.33
N LEU A 86 -10.02 15.89 1.29
CA LEU A 86 -9.75 15.51 -0.10
C LEU A 86 -8.30 15.80 -0.49
N LYS A 87 -7.78 16.97 -0.10
CA LYS A 87 -6.39 17.36 -0.38
C LYS A 87 -5.41 16.35 0.26
N VAL A 88 -5.62 15.99 1.52
CA VAL A 88 -4.77 14.99 2.22
C VAL A 88 -4.80 13.64 1.51
N LEU A 89 -5.97 13.17 1.07
CA LEU A 89 -6.11 11.93 0.28
C LEU A 89 -5.35 11.98 -1.05
N VAL A 90 -5.52 13.07 -1.81
CA VAL A 90 -4.85 13.28 -3.09
C VAL A 90 -3.34 13.31 -2.91
N ASP A 91 -2.85 14.06 -1.93
CA ASP A 91 -1.43 14.18 -1.60
C ASP A 91 -0.85 12.82 -1.18
N PHE A 92 -1.57 12.04 -0.38
CA PHE A 92 -1.16 10.70 0.01
C PHE A 92 -0.97 9.79 -1.21
N GLN A 93 -1.97 9.70 -2.11
CA GLN A 93 -1.89 8.83 -3.28
C GLN A 93 -0.79 9.25 -4.26
N SER A 94 -0.59 10.56 -4.45
CA SER A 94 0.47 11.10 -5.30
C SER A 94 1.86 10.75 -4.75
N LYS A 95 2.09 11.05 -3.47
CA LYS A 95 3.37 10.75 -2.78
C LYS A 95 3.66 9.26 -2.73
N ASN A 96 2.65 8.43 -2.49
CA ASN A 96 2.83 6.98 -2.49
C ASN A 96 3.19 6.43 -3.88
N SER A 97 2.55 6.93 -4.93
CA SER A 97 2.88 6.57 -6.33
C SER A 97 4.31 6.97 -6.70
N GLU A 98 4.74 8.16 -6.27
CA GLU A 98 6.12 8.63 -6.46
C GLU A 98 7.12 7.80 -5.66
N HIS A 99 6.83 7.48 -4.40
CA HIS A 99 7.67 6.63 -3.56
C HIS A 99 7.89 5.26 -4.21
N VAL A 100 6.82 4.56 -4.60
CA VAL A 100 6.89 3.26 -5.28
C VAL A 100 7.76 3.35 -6.54
N PHE A 101 7.55 4.39 -7.36
CA PHE A 101 8.35 4.58 -8.57
C PHE A 101 9.83 4.83 -8.26
N ASN A 102 10.14 5.68 -7.29
CA ASN A 102 11.51 5.99 -6.90
C ASN A 102 12.22 4.76 -6.34
N THR A 103 11.53 3.93 -5.55
CA THR A 103 12.07 2.65 -5.09
C THR A 103 12.39 1.74 -6.26
N VAL A 104 11.50 1.58 -7.24
CA VAL A 104 11.78 0.79 -8.46
C VAL A 104 12.97 1.36 -9.22
N MET A 105 13.08 2.68 -9.32
CA MET A 105 14.19 3.34 -10.01
C MET A 105 15.56 3.07 -9.37
N THR A 106 15.62 2.74 -8.08
CA THR A 106 16.90 2.33 -7.45
C THR A 106 17.45 1.02 -7.99
N TYR A 107 16.59 0.15 -8.54
CA TYR A 107 16.99 -1.11 -9.18
C TYR A 107 17.34 -0.97 -10.67
N MET A 108 17.07 0.20 -11.27
CA MET A 108 17.35 0.45 -12.68
C MET A 108 18.80 0.93 -12.89
N PRO A 109 19.41 0.67 -14.06
CA PRO A 109 20.69 1.26 -14.42
C PRO A 109 20.63 2.80 -14.37
N GLN A 110 21.58 3.42 -13.67
CA GLN A 110 21.70 4.88 -13.52
C GLN A 110 22.31 5.58 -14.76
N ASP A 111 22.21 4.94 -15.92
CA ASP A 111 22.69 5.47 -17.20
C ASP A 111 21.52 5.98 -18.04
N PHE A 112 21.79 6.28 -19.33
CA PHE A 112 20.80 6.80 -20.26
C PHE A 112 19.50 5.98 -20.34
N ARG A 113 19.53 4.68 -20.00
CA ARG A 113 18.36 3.79 -20.02
C ARG A 113 17.38 4.12 -18.90
N GLY A 114 17.87 4.43 -17.69
CA GLY A 114 17.03 4.89 -16.58
C GLY A 114 16.32 6.21 -16.90
N THR A 115 17.01 7.13 -17.57
CA THR A 115 16.45 8.40 -18.05
C THR A 115 15.33 8.19 -19.07
N ILE A 116 15.48 7.24 -20.02
CA ILE A 116 14.44 6.90 -21.00
C ILE A 116 13.18 6.38 -20.31
N ILE A 117 13.30 5.52 -19.30
CA ILE A 117 12.16 4.96 -18.56
C ILE A 117 11.42 6.05 -17.79
N ARG A 118 12.15 6.98 -17.15
CA ARG A 118 11.55 8.14 -16.48
C ARG A 118 10.78 9.01 -17.47
N GLN A 119 11.36 9.32 -18.63
CA GLN A 119 10.69 10.09 -19.68
C GLN A 119 9.46 9.38 -20.26
N GLN A 120 9.51 8.05 -20.41
CA GLN A 120 8.35 7.25 -20.85
C GLN A 120 7.22 7.30 -19.84
N ARG A 121 7.53 7.17 -18.53
CA ARG A 121 6.52 7.33 -17.46
C ARG A 121 5.90 8.72 -17.51
N GLU A 122 6.71 9.78 -17.52
CA GLU A 122 6.20 11.15 -17.55
C GLU A 122 5.30 11.42 -18.74
N ARG A 123 5.66 10.90 -19.92
CA ARG A 123 4.82 11.02 -21.13
C ARG A 123 3.50 10.25 -20.97
N SER A 124 3.55 9.02 -20.45
CA SER A 124 2.35 8.22 -20.18
C SER A 124 1.42 8.91 -19.17
N GLU A 125 1.96 9.45 -18.08
CA GLU A 125 1.18 10.14 -17.06
C GLU A 125 0.61 11.47 -17.58
N ARG A 126 1.34 12.21 -18.41
CA ARG A 126 0.80 13.39 -19.12
C ARG A 126 -0.36 13.03 -20.06
N ASN A 127 -0.25 11.94 -20.81
CA ASN A 127 -1.33 11.49 -21.70
C ASN A 127 -2.58 11.07 -20.92
N LYS A 128 -2.40 10.33 -19.81
CA LYS A 128 -3.51 9.94 -18.91
C LYS A 128 -4.19 11.15 -18.29
N GLN A 129 -3.42 12.16 -17.87
CA GLN A 129 -3.98 13.41 -17.36
C GLN A 129 -4.76 14.17 -18.44
N ALA A 130 -4.25 14.21 -19.68
CA ALA A 130 -4.97 14.84 -20.79
C ALA A 130 -6.30 14.14 -21.10
N GLU A 131 -6.38 12.81 -20.97
CA GLU A 131 -7.64 12.06 -21.10
C GLU A 131 -8.65 12.43 -20.01
N VAL A 132 -8.19 12.57 -18.77
CA VAL A 132 -9.00 13.04 -17.64
C VAL A 132 -9.49 14.46 -17.88
N ASP A 133 -8.62 15.36 -18.32
CA ASP A 133 -8.96 16.76 -18.60
C ASP A 133 -9.97 16.86 -19.75
N ALA A 134 -9.80 16.06 -20.81
CA ALA A 134 -10.74 15.98 -21.92
C ALA A 134 -12.13 15.48 -21.47
N LEU A 135 -12.18 14.48 -20.59
CA LEU A 135 -13.43 13.99 -20.01
C LEU A 135 -14.13 15.07 -19.17
N VAL A 136 -13.38 15.77 -18.32
CA VAL A 136 -13.95 16.87 -17.51
C VAL A 136 -14.42 18.02 -18.38
N ASN A 137 -13.64 18.42 -19.39
CA ASN A 137 -13.97 19.52 -20.30
C ASN A 137 -15.17 19.21 -21.21
N SER A 138 -15.41 17.94 -21.51
CA SER A 138 -16.60 17.49 -22.26
C SER A 138 -17.86 17.33 -21.37
N GLY A 139 -17.76 17.64 -20.08
CA GLY A 139 -18.89 17.59 -19.14
C GLY A 139 -19.10 16.24 -18.48
N GLY A 140 -18.08 15.36 -18.47
CA GLY A 140 -18.12 14.08 -17.77
C GLY A 140 -18.42 14.25 -16.28
N SER A 141 -19.18 13.30 -15.72
CA SER A 141 -19.55 13.32 -14.32
C SER A 141 -18.36 13.01 -13.40
N ILE A 142 -18.51 13.30 -12.10
CA ILE A 142 -17.51 12.91 -11.09
C ILE A 142 -17.28 11.40 -11.14
N ARG A 143 -18.36 10.61 -11.29
CA ARG A 143 -18.30 9.15 -11.43
C ARG A 143 -17.51 8.72 -12.66
N ASP A 144 -17.74 9.34 -13.82
CA ASP A 144 -17.00 9.02 -15.05
C ASP A 144 -15.50 9.25 -14.87
N ARG A 145 -15.13 10.37 -14.23
CA ARG A 145 -13.73 10.68 -13.94
C ARG A 145 -13.09 9.64 -13.03
N TYR A 146 -13.77 9.22 -11.96
CA TYR A 146 -13.23 8.21 -11.03
C TYR A 146 -13.20 6.80 -11.64
N ALA A 147 -14.17 6.47 -12.51
CA ALA A 147 -14.12 5.23 -13.30
C ALA A 147 -12.92 5.22 -14.26
N LEU A 148 -12.62 6.35 -14.92
CA LEU A 148 -11.44 6.48 -15.76
C LEU A 148 -10.14 6.36 -14.97
N LEU A 149 -10.03 7.04 -13.83
CA LEU A 149 -8.84 6.97 -12.95
C LEU A 149 -8.60 5.53 -12.47
N TRP A 150 -9.66 4.80 -12.12
CA TRP A 150 -9.57 3.40 -11.75
C TRP A 150 -9.14 2.52 -12.92
N LYS A 151 -9.72 2.73 -14.11
CA LYS A 151 -9.30 2.03 -15.33
C LYS A 151 -7.81 2.23 -15.62
N GLN A 152 -7.33 3.47 -15.54
CA GLN A 152 -5.91 3.80 -15.71
C GLN A 152 -5.04 3.13 -14.63
N GLN A 153 -5.51 3.07 -13.38
CA GLN A 153 -4.81 2.38 -12.29
C GLN A 153 -4.70 0.86 -12.56
N MET A 154 -5.77 0.22 -13.01
CA MET A 154 -5.75 -1.19 -13.36
C MET A 154 -4.86 -1.48 -14.56
N GLU A 155 -4.78 -0.57 -15.54
CA GLU A 155 -3.84 -0.68 -16.64
C GLU A 155 -2.38 -0.65 -16.16
N ARG A 156 -2.03 0.27 -15.23
CA ARG A 156 -0.69 0.29 -14.60
C ARG A 156 -0.39 -1.06 -13.92
N ARG A 157 -1.35 -1.61 -13.16
CA ARG A 157 -1.16 -2.90 -12.47
C ARG A 157 -1.03 -4.08 -13.44
N ARG A 158 -1.71 -4.06 -14.59
CA ARG A 158 -1.55 -5.08 -15.64
C ARG A 158 -0.17 -5.01 -16.27
N GLN A 159 0.32 -3.82 -16.58
CA GLN A 159 1.68 -3.62 -17.09
C GLN A 159 2.74 -4.09 -16.10
N LEU A 160 2.55 -3.81 -14.81
CA LEU A 160 3.43 -4.33 -13.75
C LEU A 160 3.40 -5.87 -13.69
N ALA A 161 2.22 -6.49 -13.70
CA ALA A 161 2.14 -7.96 -13.69
C ALA A 161 2.83 -8.61 -14.92
N GLN A 162 2.76 -7.97 -16.09
CA GLN A 162 3.49 -8.41 -17.31
C GLN A 162 5.02 -8.32 -17.15
N LEU A 163 5.51 -7.37 -16.34
CA LEU A 163 6.91 -7.27 -15.96
C LEU A 163 7.31 -8.41 -15.02
N GLY A 164 6.48 -8.74 -14.02
CA GLY A 164 6.70 -9.90 -13.15
C GLY A 164 6.73 -11.23 -13.91
N SER A 165 5.90 -11.39 -14.95
CA SER A 165 5.90 -12.59 -15.79
C SER A 165 6.95 -12.61 -16.90
N ALA A 166 7.79 -11.57 -17.00
CA ALA A 166 8.78 -11.38 -18.07
C ALA A 166 8.20 -11.60 -19.48
N THR A 167 6.98 -11.12 -19.73
CA THR A 167 6.29 -11.28 -21.03
C THR A 167 6.34 -9.99 -21.86
N GLY A 168 6.23 -10.14 -23.20
CA GLY A 168 6.20 -9.00 -24.13
C GLY A 168 7.47 -8.13 -24.11
N VAL A 169 7.29 -6.82 -24.24
CA VAL A 169 8.38 -5.81 -24.25
C VAL A 169 9.14 -5.77 -22.91
N TYR A 170 8.50 -6.20 -21.81
CA TYR A 170 9.05 -6.18 -20.46
C TYR A 170 10.06 -7.30 -20.17
N LYS A 171 10.09 -8.37 -20.99
CA LYS A 171 11.13 -9.42 -20.92
C LYS A 171 12.55 -8.86 -21.05
N THR A 172 12.70 -7.82 -21.86
CA THR A 172 13.98 -7.14 -22.09
C THR A 172 14.33 -6.22 -20.91
N LEU A 173 13.33 -5.63 -20.23
CA LEU A 173 13.52 -4.82 -19.03
C LEU A 173 13.94 -5.67 -17.82
N VAL A 174 13.35 -6.86 -17.63
CA VAL A 174 13.76 -7.81 -16.58
C VAL A 174 15.22 -8.24 -16.74
N LYS A 175 15.72 -8.39 -17.97
CA LYS A 175 17.15 -8.64 -18.24
C LYS A 175 18.07 -7.47 -17.85
N TYR A 176 17.55 -6.24 -17.79
CA TYR A 176 18.29 -5.06 -17.36
C TYR A 176 18.15 -4.77 -15.86
N LEU A 177 17.18 -5.41 -15.20
CA LEU A 177 16.98 -5.39 -13.75
C LEU A 177 17.93 -6.40 -13.08
N VAL A 178 19.24 -6.19 -13.22
CA VAL A 178 20.24 -7.00 -12.51
C VAL A 178 20.13 -6.68 -11.01
N GLY A 179 19.75 -7.67 -10.19
CA GLY A 179 19.66 -7.54 -8.73
C GLY A 179 18.27 -7.22 -8.18
N VAL A 180 17.20 -7.31 -8.99
CA VAL A 180 15.83 -7.32 -8.43
C VAL A 180 15.56 -8.68 -7.79
N PRO A 181 15.14 -8.74 -6.50
CA PRO A 181 14.84 -10.01 -5.84
C PRO A 181 13.74 -10.79 -6.56
N GLU A 182 13.93 -12.10 -6.72
CA GLU A 182 12.96 -12.99 -7.36
C GLU A 182 11.59 -12.94 -6.65
N VAL A 183 11.59 -12.88 -5.31
CA VAL A 183 10.39 -12.69 -4.48
C VAL A 183 9.61 -11.42 -4.86
N LEU A 184 10.29 -10.35 -5.27
CA LEU A 184 9.63 -9.12 -5.72
C LEU A 184 8.96 -9.32 -7.09
N LEU A 185 9.59 -10.07 -8.00
CA LEU A 185 9.02 -10.40 -9.31
C LEU A 185 7.81 -11.32 -9.19
N GLU A 186 7.90 -12.35 -8.33
CA GLU A 186 6.77 -13.22 -7.98
C GLU A 186 5.61 -12.44 -7.34
N PHE A 187 5.93 -11.52 -6.43
CA PHE A 187 4.94 -10.62 -5.83
C PHE A 187 4.25 -9.76 -6.89
N ILE A 188 5.01 -9.13 -7.79
CA ILE A 188 4.47 -8.28 -8.86
C ILE A 188 3.61 -9.10 -9.83
N GLN A 189 4.02 -10.33 -10.15
CA GLN A 189 3.24 -11.23 -10.99
C GLN A 189 1.85 -11.50 -10.40
N LYS A 190 1.76 -11.66 -9.07
CA LYS A 190 0.51 -11.95 -8.33
C LYS A 190 -0.16 -10.71 -7.76
N ILE A 191 0.24 -9.49 -8.15
CA ILE A 191 -0.26 -8.24 -7.55
C ILE A 191 -1.76 -8.02 -7.74
N ASN A 192 -2.35 -8.63 -8.76
CA ASN A 192 -3.78 -8.53 -9.08
C ASN A 192 -4.56 -9.78 -8.67
N ASP A 193 -3.88 -10.80 -8.15
CA ASP A 193 -4.52 -12.02 -7.69
C ASP A 193 -5.37 -11.69 -6.45
N ASP A 194 -6.60 -12.19 -6.42
CA ASP A 194 -7.52 -11.97 -5.31
C ASP A 194 -7.14 -12.87 -4.11
N ASP A 195 -6.37 -13.93 -4.34
CA ASP A 195 -5.73 -14.77 -3.31
C ASP A 195 -4.21 -14.51 -3.19
N GLY A 196 -3.74 -13.39 -3.75
CA GLY A 196 -2.33 -13.03 -3.84
C GLY A 196 -1.69 -12.57 -2.52
N PRO A 197 -0.38 -12.31 -2.51
CA PRO A 197 0.35 -11.84 -1.30
C PRO A 197 -0.15 -10.50 -0.75
N MET A 198 -0.96 -9.77 -1.53
CA MET A 198 -1.62 -8.54 -1.08
C MET A 198 -2.88 -8.80 -0.25
N GLU A 199 -3.40 -10.02 -0.22
CA GLU A 199 -4.66 -10.35 0.44
C GLU A 199 -4.54 -10.36 1.96
N GLU A 200 -3.44 -10.88 2.51
CA GLU A 200 -3.14 -10.81 3.94
C GLU A 200 -3.07 -9.35 4.42
N GLN A 201 -2.45 -8.48 3.64
CA GLN A 201 -2.35 -7.04 3.93
C GLN A 201 -3.73 -6.36 3.88
N ARG A 202 -4.61 -6.78 2.97
CA ARG A 202 -6.00 -6.29 2.88
C ARG A 202 -6.83 -6.74 4.07
N GLN A 203 -6.73 -8.01 4.47
CA GLN A 203 -7.44 -8.51 5.65
C GLN A 203 -6.99 -7.79 6.92
N ARG A 204 -5.68 -7.53 7.06
CA ARG A 204 -5.11 -6.89 8.24
C ARG A 204 -5.42 -5.39 8.32
N TYR A 205 -5.29 -4.66 7.20
CA TYR A 205 -5.35 -3.19 7.21
C TYR A 205 -6.55 -2.58 6.49
N GLY A 206 -7.29 -3.36 5.72
CA GLY A 206 -8.50 -2.92 5.01
C GLY A 206 -9.71 -2.59 5.88
N PRO A 207 -10.02 -3.33 6.97
CA PRO A 207 -11.27 -3.14 7.71
C PRO A 207 -11.54 -1.71 8.22
N PRO A 208 -10.55 -0.96 8.76
CA PRO A 208 -10.77 0.44 9.14
C PRO A 208 -11.16 1.32 7.93
N LEU A 209 -10.48 1.16 6.80
CA LEU A 209 -10.76 1.90 5.58
C LEU A 209 -12.14 1.56 4.99
N TYR A 210 -12.56 0.30 5.06
CA TYR A 210 -13.89 -0.12 4.63
C TYR A 210 -14.98 0.57 5.45
N LYS A 211 -14.82 0.61 6.78
CA LYS A 211 -15.75 1.34 7.67
C LYS A 211 -15.83 2.83 7.33
N LEU A 212 -14.69 3.47 7.06
CA LEU A 212 -14.64 4.88 6.63
C LEU A 212 -15.36 5.10 5.30
N THR A 213 -15.22 4.17 4.37
CA THR A 213 -15.92 4.22 3.06
C THR A 213 -17.42 4.12 3.22
N THR A 214 -17.89 3.21 4.08
CA THR A 214 -19.31 3.11 4.42
C THR A 214 -19.78 4.40 5.05
N MET A 215 -19.01 4.98 5.98
CA MET A 215 -19.37 6.23 6.65
C MET A 215 -19.53 7.39 5.65
N VAL A 216 -18.58 7.61 4.74
CA VAL A 216 -18.68 8.71 3.75
C VAL A 216 -19.81 8.49 2.75
N ARG A 217 -20.11 7.23 2.37
CA ARG A 217 -21.31 6.91 1.56
C ARG A 217 -22.59 7.29 2.29
N LEU A 218 -22.69 6.99 3.58
CA LEU A 218 -23.86 7.36 4.39
C LEU A 218 -23.99 8.87 4.58
N ILE A 219 -22.88 9.59 4.74
CA ILE A 219 -22.87 11.06 4.75
C ILE A 219 -23.40 11.62 3.42
N ARG A 220 -22.87 11.12 2.29
CA ARG A 220 -23.34 11.50 0.95
C ARG A 220 -24.82 11.23 0.76
N LEU A 221 -25.28 10.03 1.11
CA LEU A 221 -26.67 9.61 1.00
C LEU A 221 -27.57 10.56 1.80
N PHE A 222 -27.22 10.80 3.07
CA PHE A 222 -27.99 11.69 3.94
C PHE A 222 -28.10 13.12 3.38
N ILE A 223 -26.99 13.70 2.90
CA ILE A 223 -27.01 15.05 2.33
C ILE A 223 -27.85 15.08 1.04
N SER A 224 -27.71 14.08 0.16
CA SER A 224 -28.52 13.98 -1.07
C SER A 224 -30.02 13.90 -0.77
N LEU A 225 -30.42 13.03 0.17
CA LEU A 225 -31.82 12.91 0.59
C LEU A 225 -32.32 14.21 1.22
N SER A 226 -31.52 14.83 2.09
CA SER A 226 -31.88 16.09 2.75
C SER A 226 -32.05 17.25 1.76
N TRP A 227 -31.33 17.26 0.64
CA TRP A 227 -31.49 18.30 -0.40
C TRP A 227 -32.76 18.09 -1.23
N ARG A 228 -33.06 16.84 -1.57
CA ARG A 228 -34.24 16.50 -2.39
C ARG A 228 -35.54 16.60 -1.61
N ARG A 229 -35.50 16.26 -0.32
CA ARG A 229 -36.64 16.24 0.60
C ARG A 229 -36.56 17.39 1.60
N PHE A 230 -36.10 18.54 1.13
CA PHE A 230 -35.67 19.62 1.99
C PHE A 230 -36.77 20.08 2.96
N ASP A 231 -36.50 19.86 4.24
CA ASP A 231 -37.20 20.42 5.37
C ASP A 231 -36.17 21.11 6.27
N ALA A 232 -36.26 22.45 6.35
CA ALA A 232 -35.31 23.27 7.08
C ALA A 232 -35.28 22.97 8.58
N ARG A 233 -36.39 22.48 9.17
CA ARG A 233 -36.43 22.13 10.60
C ARG A 233 -35.71 20.81 10.82
N LYS A 234 -36.09 19.77 10.08
CA LYS A 234 -35.47 18.43 10.19
C LYS A 234 -33.97 18.46 9.91
N LEU A 235 -33.53 19.26 8.94
CA LEU A 235 -32.11 19.40 8.65
C LEU A 235 -31.35 20.05 9.82
N ARG A 236 -31.93 21.06 10.47
CA ARG A 236 -31.34 21.70 11.66
C ARG A 236 -31.26 20.73 12.83
N ASP A 237 -32.30 19.93 13.05
CA ASP A 237 -32.36 18.93 14.13
C ASP A 237 -31.26 17.86 14.00
N HIS A 238 -30.86 17.53 12.76
CA HIS A 238 -29.83 16.54 12.47
C HIS A 238 -28.44 17.13 12.20
N LEU A 239 -28.29 18.45 12.25
CA LEU A 239 -27.10 19.16 11.80
C LEU A 239 -25.87 18.83 12.65
N ALA A 240 -26.04 18.77 13.97
CA ALA A 240 -24.98 18.39 14.90
C ALA A 240 -24.46 16.97 14.65
N ILE A 241 -25.35 16.03 14.29
CA ILE A 241 -24.98 14.65 13.98
C ILE A 241 -24.19 14.61 12.67
N LEU A 242 -24.60 15.39 11.66
CA LEU A 242 -23.88 15.50 10.40
C LEU A 242 -22.48 16.10 10.60
N GLU A 243 -22.36 17.17 11.39
CA GLU A 243 -21.08 17.79 11.73
C GLU A 243 -20.16 16.80 12.44
N GLN A 244 -20.65 16.13 13.47
CA GLN A 244 -19.90 15.09 14.17
C GLN A 244 -19.48 13.94 13.24
N ALA A 245 -20.34 13.52 12.32
CA ALA A 245 -20.02 12.45 11.37
C ALA A 245 -18.90 12.87 10.40
N VAL A 246 -18.94 14.08 9.86
CA VAL A 246 -17.87 14.61 9.01
C VAL A 246 -16.57 14.75 9.78
N ASP A 247 -16.63 15.19 11.04
CA ASP A 247 -15.47 15.36 11.91
C ASP A 247 -14.77 14.03 12.23
N VAL A 248 -15.55 13.01 12.61
CA VAL A 248 -15.04 11.67 12.87
C VAL A 248 -14.47 11.08 11.58
N TYR A 249 -15.18 11.18 10.45
CA TYR A 249 -14.68 10.67 9.16
C TYR A 249 -13.34 11.32 8.78
N ALA A 250 -13.23 12.65 8.84
CA ALA A 250 -12.04 13.36 8.44
C ALA A 250 -10.83 13.00 9.32
N SER A 251 -11.00 13.03 10.65
CA SER A 251 -9.94 12.71 11.60
C SER A 251 -9.48 11.25 11.54
N GLU A 252 -10.42 10.32 11.45
CA GLU A 252 -10.11 8.88 11.36
C GLU A 252 -9.47 8.51 10.02
N LEU A 253 -9.87 9.16 8.93
CA LEU A 253 -9.23 8.97 7.64
C LEU A 253 -7.80 9.48 7.64
N GLU A 254 -7.54 10.66 8.21
CA GLU A 254 -6.18 11.18 8.35
C GLU A 254 -5.33 10.24 9.22
N ARG A 255 -5.85 9.77 10.35
CA ARG A 255 -5.20 8.78 11.21
C ARG A 255 -4.87 7.50 10.45
N PHE A 256 -5.81 6.99 9.65
CA PHE A 256 -5.59 5.83 8.81
C PHE A 256 -4.49 6.07 7.78
N LEU A 257 -4.47 7.24 7.13
CA LEU A 257 -3.46 7.58 6.11
C LEU A 257 -2.05 7.70 6.70
N VAL A 258 -1.92 8.21 7.92
CA VAL A 258 -0.64 8.23 8.66
C VAL A 258 -0.19 6.81 8.96
N PHE A 259 -1.06 6.00 9.55
CA PHE A 259 -0.77 4.61 9.89
C PHE A 259 -0.35 3.79 8.67
N ILE A 260 -1.14 3.81 7.59
CA ILE A 260 -0.84 2.98 6.41
C ILE A 260 0.42 3.46 5.69
N ARG A 261 0.76 4.75 5.78
CA ARG A 261 2.05 5.25 5.28
C ARG A 261 3.22 4.64 6.03
N GLU A 262 3.15 4.57 7.36
CA GLU A 262 4.19 3.94 8.17
C GLU A 262 4.34 2.46 7.83
N VAL A 263 3.22 1.74 7.64
CA VAL A 263 3.23 0.35 7.17
C VAL A 263 3.96 0.22 5.82
N PHE A 264 3.65 1.08 4.84
CA PHE A 264 4.30 1.03 3.53
C PHE A 264 5.79 1.38 3.58
N ASN A 265 6.19 2.35 4.40
CA ASN A 265 7.59 2.76 4.56
C ASN A 265 8.46 1.67 5.20
N ASN A 266 7.87 0.85 6.07
CA ASN A 266 8.56 -0.24 6.77
C ASN A 266 8.37 -1.61 6.09
N ALA A 267 7.65 -1.66 4.96
CA ALA A 267 7.42 -2.92 4.27
C ALA A 267 8.73 -3.46 3.66
N PRO A 268 9.06 -4.75 3.85
CA PRO A 268 10.32 -5.33 3.41
C PRO A 268 10.54 -5.26 1.88
N PHE A 269 9.45 -5.10 1.12
CA PHE A 269 9.47 -5.00 -0.34
C PHE A 269 9.89 -3.61 -0.88
N PHE A 270 9.86 -2.56 -0.06
CA PHE A 270 10.15 -1.18 -0.49
C PHE A 270 11.52 -0.63 -0.08
N ILE A 271 12.44 -1.50 0.35
CA ILE A 271 13.80 -1.09 0.76
C ILE A 271 14.61 -0.66 -0.48
N PRO A 272 15.10 0.60 -0.57
CA PRO A 272 15.86 1.09 -1.71
C PRO A 272 17.19 0.34 -1.92
N ALA A 273 17.63 0.17 -3.17
CA ALA A 273 18.89 -0.52 -3.49
C ALA A 273 20.14 0.15 -2.91
N ASP A 274 20.10 1.47 -2.68
CA ASP A 274 21.23 2.22 -2.10
C ASP A 274 21.37 2.00 -0.58
N VAL A 275 20.27 1.72 0.12
CA VAL A 275 20.31 1.26 1.54
C VAL A 275 20.91 -0.14 1.63
N ARG A 276 20.84 -0.94 0.55
CA ARG A 276 21.59 -2.21 0.42
C ARG A 276 23.09 -2.02 0.20
N LYS A 277 23.57 -0.79 -0.08
CA LYS A 277 25.00 -0.50 -0.31
C LYS A 277 25.72 0.18 0.86
N GLY A 278 25.03 0.55 1.95
CA GLY A 278 25.62 1.28 3.09
C GLY A 278 25.98 0.40 4.30
N ASP A 279 27.27 0.39 4.66
CA ASP A 279 27.93 0.10 5.95
C ASP A 279 27.63 -1.18 6.77
N SER A 280 26.74 -2.08 6.35
CA SER A 280 26.42 -3.31 7.13
C SER A 280 26.96 -4.63 6.56
N TYR A 281 27.52 -4.62 5.34
CA TYR A 281 28.07 -5.84 4.74
C TYR A 281 29.50 -6.08 5.23
N LYS A 282 29.76 -7.31 5.67
CA LYS A 282 31.09 -7.80 6.02
C LYS A 282 31.72 -8.42 4.78
N GLU A 283 33.03 -8.26 4.65
CA GLU A 283 33.80 -8.95 3.61
C GLU A 283 34.73 -9.98 4.26
N ILE A 284 34.76 -11.18 3.71
CA ILE A 284 35.64 -12.26 4.16
C ILE A 284 36.29 -12.94 2.97
N SER A 285 37.54 -13.36 3.12
CA SER A 285 38.20 -14.22 2.15
C SER A 285 38.14 -15.67 2.62
N VAL A 286 37.50 -16.54 1.84
CA VAL A 286 37.43 -17.99 2.04
C VAL A 286 38.53 -18.65 1.21
N PRO A 287 39.60 -19.21 1.82
CA PRO A 287 40.68 -19.85 1.08
C PRO A 287 40.23 -21.06 0.26
N ALA A 288 41.03 -21.47 -0.74
CA ALA A 288 40.83 -22.74 -1.44
C ALA A 288 40.91 -23.91 -0.45
N GLY A 289 40.00 -24.89 -0.57
CA GLY A 289 39.98 -26.06 0.30
C GLY A 289 39.37 -25.81 1.70
N LYS A 290 38.70 -24.67 1.93
CA LYS A 290 38.19 -24.26 3.27
C LYS A 290 36.73 -23.83 3.23
N THR A 291 36.09 -23.87 4.40
CA THR A 291 34.77 -23.28 4.66
C THR A 291 34.90 -22.03 5.52
N TYR A 292 33.87 -21.19 5.48
CA TYR A 292 33.66 -20.09 6.42
C TYR A 292 32.23 -20.15 6.95
N GLU A 293 32.05 -19.91 8.25
CA GLU A 293 30.78 -20.15 8.93
C GLU A 293 30.39 -18.94 9.79
N VAL A 294 29.09 -18.63 9.78
CA VAL A 294 28.47 -17.67 10.70
C VAL A 294 27.44 -18.42 11.52
N SER A 295 27.59 -18.39 12.85
CA SER A 295 26.65 -18.99 13.79
C SER A 295 25.72 -17.92 14.39
N LEU A 296 24.43 -18.21 14.43
CA LEU A 296 23.39 -17.40 15.05
C LEU A 296 22.65 -18.23 16.09
N SER A 297 22.67 -17.78 17.34
CA SER A 297 21.88 -18.39 18.42
C SER A 297 20.47 -17.82 18.38
N VAL A 298 19.46 -18.69 18.24
CA VAL A 298 18.05 -18.31 18.19
C VAL A 298 17.32 -18.84 19.42
N GLU A 299 16.83 -17.93 20.25
CA GLU A 299 16.16 -18.26 21.51
C GLU A 299 14.67 -18.60 21.36
N SER A 300 14.03 -18.17 20.26
CA SER A 300 12.59 -18.30 20.07
C SER A 300 12.20 -18.72 18.65
N LEU A 301 11.16 -19.55 18.59
CA LEU A 301 10.49 -19.96 17.35
C LEU A 301 9.97 -18.74 16.59
N ASN A 302 9.89 -18.84 15.26
CA ASN A 302 9.41 -17.78 14.37
C ASN A 302 10.28 -16.52 14.35
N SER A 303 11.52 -16.59 14.84
CA SER A 303 12.56 -15.62 14.45
C SER A 303 12.84 -15.75 12.96
N TYR A 304 13.17 -14.64 12.29
CA TYR A 304 13.55 -14.65 10.88
C TYR A 304 15.07 -14.57 10.75
N ILE A 305 15.67 -15.56 10.10
CA ILE A 305 17.06 -15.48 9.66
C ILE A 305 17.05 -15.07 8.19
N ALA A 306 17.83 -14.04 7.86
CA ALA A 306 18.02 -13.56 6.51
C ALA A 306 19.51 -13.46 6.17
N TRP A 307 19.85 -13.79 4.93
CA TRP A 307 21.19 -13.58 4.38
C TRP A 307 21.14 -12.89 3.03
N ASP A 308 22.23 -12.21 2.73
CA ASP A 308 22.57 -11.72 1.41
C ASP A 308 24.07 -11.85 1.24
N PHE A 309 24.54 -12.47 0.16
CA PHE A 309 25.95 -12.48 -0.17
C PHE A 309 26.23 -12.43 -1.66
N SER A 310 27.41 -11.93 -2.00
CA SER A 310 27.95 -11.91 -3.35
C SER A 310 29.46 -12.08 -3.35
N LEU A 311 30.01 -12.57 -4.46
CA LEU A 311 31.46 -12.67 -4.64
C LEU A 311 32.06 -11.36 -5.17
N VAL A 312 33.11 -10.88 -4.50
CA VAL A 312 33.84 -9.64 -4.83
C VAL A 312 35.13 -10.00 -5.58
N GLN A 313 35.02 -10.57 -6.79
CA GLN A 313 36.20 -10.98 -7.56
C GLN A 313 36.04 -10.78 -9.07
N GLY A 314 36.21 -9.54 -9.54
CA GLY A 314 36.54 -9.22 -10.95
C GLY A 314 35.67 -9.87 -12.05
N LYS A 315 36.20 -9.91 -13.28
CA LYS A 315 35.52 -10.44 -14.49
C LYS A 315 35.54 -11.98 -14.62
N MET A 316 35.85 -12.71 -13.55
CA MET A 316 35.89 -14.18 -13.58
C MET A 316 34.59 -14.73 -13.00
N ASN A 317 33.84 -15.52 -13.78
CA ASN A 317 32.68 -16.27 -13.29
C ASN A 317 33.18 -17.27 -12.24
N MET A 318 32.89 -16.98 -10.99
CA MET A 318 33.29 -17.77 -9.83
C MET A 318 32.06 -18.02 -8.99
N ASP A 319 31.99 -19.19 -8.39
CA ASP A 319 30.95 -19.55 -7.44
C ASP A 319 31.54 -19.91 -6.08
N ILE A 320 30.66 -20.02 -5.08
CA ILE A 320 30.91 -20.56 -3.75
C ILE A 320 29.77 -21.49 -3.35
N GLY A 321 30.07 -22.57 -2.64
CA GLY A 321 29.07 -23.42 -2.02
C GLY A 321 28.37 -22.68 -0.88
N PHE A 322 27.07 -22.85 -0.72
CA PHE A 322 26.32 -22.26 0.38
C PHE A 322 25.26 -23.22 0.91
N SER A 323 25.19 -23.36 2.23
CA SER A 323 24.18 -24.14 2.94
C SER A 323 23.82 -23.50 4.29
N VAL A 324 22.68 -23.92 4.83
CA VAL A 324 22.24 -23.53 6.17
C VAL A 324 21.85 -24.76 6.96
N GLU A 325 22.42 -24.89 8.15
CA GLU A 325 22.16 -25.98 9.08
C GLU A 325 21.67 -25.42 10.41
N CYS A 326 20.90 -26.21 11.15
CA CYS A 326 20.46 -25.90 12.50
C CYS A 326 20.86 -27.04 13.44
N GLU A 327 21.39 -26.69 14.59
CA GLU A 327 21.69 -27.61 15.67
C GLU A 327 20.75 -27.32 16.84
N SER A 328 19.87 -28.28 17.13
CA SER A 328 18.95 -28.17 18.26
C SER A 328 19.70 -28.22 19.60
N PRO A 329 19.12 -27.72 20.71
CA PRO A 329 19.70 -27.80 22.05
C PRO A 329 20.01 -29.23 22.50
N GLY A 330 19.35 -30.23 21.90
CA GLY A 330 19.61 -31.66 22.12
C GLY A 330 20.72 -32.26 21.24
N GLY A 331 21.43 -31.45 20.45
CA GLY A 331 22.53 -31.87 19.56
C GLY A 331 22.09 -32.48 18.22
N GLY A 332 20.78 -32.54 17.94
CA GLY A 332 20.26 -33.01 16.66
C GLY A 332 20.46 -31.95 15.58
N LYS A 333 21.08 -32.33 14.46
CA LYS A 333 21.33 -31.45 13.30
C LYS A 333 20.23 -31.59 12.24
N THR A 334 19.72 -30.46 11.77
CA THR A 334 18.70 -30.36 10.74
C THR A 334 19.22 -29.48 9.61
N LEU A 335 19.17 -30.00 8.38
CA LEU A 335 19.52 -29.22 7.19
C LEU A 335 18.35 -28.30 6.81
N ILE A 336 18.58 -26.99 6.80
CA ILE A 336 17.56 -25.97 6.48
C ILE A 336 17.62 -25.61 5.00
N LEU A 337 18.83 -25.32 4.50
CA LEU A 337 19.08 -25.05 3.09
C LEU A 337 20.15 -26.02 2.58
N PRO A 338 19.83 -26.85 1.57
CA PRO A 338 20.79 -27.80 1.03
C PRO A 338 21.93 -27.10 0.30
N HIS A 339 23.12 -27.71 0.36
CA HIS A 339 24.30 -27.20 -0.30
C HIS A 339 24.10 -27.05 -1.82
N LYS A 340 24.29 -25.83 -2.31
CA LYS A 340 24.31 -25.48 -3.74
C LYS A 340 25.41 -24.46 -4.03
N ARG A 341 25.80 -24.32 -5.30
CA ARG A 341 26.86 -23.38 -5.73
C ARG A 341 26.24 -22.11 -6.29
N TYR A 342 26.71 -20.97 -5.81
CA TYR A 342 26.16 -19.64 -6.11
C TYR A 342 27.26 -18.64 -6.44
N GLU A 343 27.03 -17.75 -7.40
CA GLU A 343 27.87 -16.55 -7.59
C GLU A 343 27.47 -15.44 -6.60
N SER A 344 26.18 -15.39 -6.30
CA SER A 344 25.53 -14.58 -5.26
C SER A 344 24.21 -15.25 -4.90
N ASP A 345 23.74 -15.05 -3.68
CA ASP A 345 22.43 -15.54 -3.25
C ASP A 345 21.86 -14.65 -2.14
N GLN A 346 20.54 -14.57 -2.11
CA GLN A 346 19.79 -13.88 -1.06
C GLN A 346 18.61 -14.76 -0.67
N GLY A 347 18.42 -14.94 0.63
CA GLY A 347 17.34 -15.76 1.13
C GLY A 347 17.00 -15.45 2.57
N ASN A 348 15.88 -16.02 3.01
CA ASN A 348 15.44 -15.98 4.39
C ASN A 348 14.56 -17.19 4.69
N PHE A 349 14.37 -17.48 5.97
CA PHE A 349 13.37 -18.43 6.44
C PHE A 349 12.94 -18.10 7.87
N CYS A 350 11.76 -18.60 8.24
CA CYS A 350 11.31 -18.61 9.63
C CYS A 350 11.92 -19.80 10.36
N THR A 351 12.55 -19.53 11.50
CA THR A 351 13.13 -20.56 12.37
C THR A 351 12.05 -21.51 12.89
N CYS A 352 12.25 -22.80 12.64
CA CYS A 352 11.32 -23.88 13.00
C CYS A 352 11.63 -24.52 14.37
N ILE A 353 12.81 -24.24 14.93
CA ILE A 353 13.25 -24.67 16.26
C ILE A 353 14.13 -23.57 16.88
N ALA A 354 14.12 -23.47 18.21
CA ALA A 354 15.16 -22.73 18.93
C ALA A 354 16.46 -23.54 18.87
N GLY A 355 17.61 -22.88 18.71
CA GLY A 355 18.91 -23.54 18.53
C GLY A 355 19.93 -22.70 17.78
N ASP A 356 21.06 -23.32 17.45
CA ASP A 356 22.17 -22.66 16.77
C ASP A 356 22.07 -22.89 15.26
N TYR A 357 21.91 -21.81 14.52
CA TYR A 357 21.87 -21.83 13.06
C TYR A 357 23.24 -21.46 12.49
N LYS A 358 23.73 -22.27 11.54
CA LYS A 358 25.02 -22.10 10.88
C LYS A 358 24.81 -21.84 9.40
N LEU A 359 25.27 -20.68 8.94
CA LEU A 359 25.34 -20.32 7.53
C LEU A 359 26.76 -20.59 7.06
N ILE A 360 26.91 -21.46 6.07
CA ILE A 360 28.19 -22.05 5.68
C ILE A 360 28.50 -21.67 4.24
N TRP A 361 29.61 -20.97 4.04
CA TRP A 361 30.21 -20.74 2.73
C TRP A 361 31.33 -21.75 2.49
N ASP A 362 31.14 -22.61 1.51
CA ASP A 362 32.02 -23.74 1.21
C ASP A 362 32.86 -23.49 -0.06
N ASN A 363 34.18 -23.46 0.10
CA ASN A 363 35.15 -23.38 -0.99
C ASN A 363 36.09 -24.61 -1.01
N THR A 364 35.68 -25.72 -0.39
CA THR A 364 36.45 -26.97 -0.30
C THR A 364 36.73 -27.60 -1.66
N TYR A 365 35.81 -27.42 -2.62
CA TYR A 365 35.95 -27.91 -3.98
C TYR A 365 36.94 -27.09 -4.84
N SER A 366 37.34 -25.90 -4.40
CA SER A 366 38.33 -25.08 -5.11
C SER A 366 39.74 -25.49 -4.72
N THR A 367 40.56 -25.83 -5.70
CA THR A 367 41.96 -26.24 -5.50
C THR A 367 42.95 -25.07 -5.55
N PHE A 368 42.60 -23.97 -6.23
CA PHE A 368 43.53 -22.87 -6.51
C PHE A 368 43.03 -21.48 -6.13
N PHE A 369 41.71 -21.27 -6.12
CA PHE A 369 41.13 -19.94 -5.99
C PHE A 369 40.49 -19.75 -4.64
N LYS A 370 41.00 -18.79 -3.87
CA LYS A 370 40.26 -18.20 -2.75
C LYS A 370 39.08 -17.40 -3.28
N LYS A 371 38.01 -17.31 -2.51
CA LYS A 371 36.80 -16.52 -2.82
C LYS A 371 36.71 -15.36 -1.84
N VAL A 372 36.33 -14.18 -2.32
CA VAL A 372 36.03 -13.04 -1.43
C VAL A 372 34.52 -12.90 -1.41
N VAL A 373 33.91 -13.15 -0.26
CA VAL A 373 32.47 -13.08 -0.04
C VAL A 373 32.17 -11.77 0.68
N ARG A 374 31.35 -10.93 0.05
CA ARG A 374 30.68 -9.82 0.74
C ARG A 374 29.32 -10.34 1.19
N TYR A 375 29.07 -10.38 2.48
CA TYR A 375 27.86 -10.94 3.04
C TYR A 375 27.27 -10.07 4.15
N LYS A 376 25.97 -10.24 4.37
CA LYS A 376 25.23 -9.75 5.53
C LYS A 376 24.33 -10.89 6.00
N VAL A 377 24.31 -11.11 7.30
CA VAL A 377 23.42 -12.05 7.95
C VAL A 377 22.75 -11.32 9.09
N ASP A 378 21.44 -11.49 9.21
CA ASP A 378 20.65 -10.89 10.27
C ASP A 378 19.69 -11.92 10.87
N CYS A 379 19.39 -11.76 12.16
CA CYS A 379 18.43 -12.57 12.88
C CYS A 379 17.44 -11.63 13.57
N ILE A 380 16.22 -11.60 13.06
CA ILE A 380 15.15 -10.74 13.55
C ILE A 380 14.31 -11.55 14.54
N PRO A 381 14.21 -11.14 15.82
CA PRO A 381 13.40 -11.83 16.81
C PRO A 381 11.90 -11.75 16.43
N PRO A 382 11.06 -12.70 16.91
CA PRO A 382 9.63 -12.66 16.68
C PRO A 382 9.02 -11.41 17.31
N VAL A 383 8.00 -10.86 16.67
CA VAL A 383 7.24 -9.73 17.22
C VAL A 383 6.44 -10.24 18.41
N VAL A 384 6.87 -9.92 19.63
CA VAL A 384 6.16 -10.24 20.86
C VAL A 384 4.95 -9.30 20.96
N GLU A 385 3.73 -9.84 21.07
CA GLU A 385 2.58 -9.04 21.51
C GLU A 385 2.86 -8.50 22.92
N PRO A 386 2.53 -7.25 23.26
CA PRO A 386 2.66 -6.79 24.64
C PRO A 386 1.84 -7.73 25.54
N LEU A 387 2.51 -8.41 26.46
CA LEU A 387 1.86 -9.13 27.55
C LEU A 387 0.90 -8.15 28.22
N GLN A 388 -0.40 -8.45 28.15
CA GLN A 388 -1.36 -7.84 29.06
C GLN A 388 -0.85 -8.13 30.47
N THR A 389 -0.36 -7.10 31.16
CA THR A 389 -0.18 -7.15 32.61
C THR A 389 -1.52 -7.54 33.18
N ALA A 390 -1.63 -8.80 33.61
CA ALA A 390 -2.71 -9.25 34.46
C ALA A 390 -2.76 -8.30 35.64
N ALA A 391 -3.89 -7.62 35.80
CA ALA A 391 -4.20 -6.95 37.05
C ALA A 391 -4.14 -8.01 38.14
N GLU A 392 -3.21 -7.85 39.07
CA GLU A 392 -3.30 -8.48 40.39
C GLU A 392 -4.57 -7.91 41.04
N GLU A 393 -5.63 -8.71 41.04
CA GLU A 393 -6.67 -8.61 42.05
C GLU A 393 -6.09 -9.18 43.35
N ASP A 394 -5.82 -8.29 44.30
CA ASP A 394 -5.95 -8.54 45.75
C ASP A 394 -6.61 -7.30 46.39
#